data_AF-A0A9X9MBR7-F1
#
_entry.id   AF-A0A9X9MBR7-F1
#
_cell.length_a   1.000
_cell.length_b   1.000
_cell.length_c   1.000
_cell.angle_alpha   90.00
_cell.angle_beta   90.00
_cell.angle_gamma   90.00
#
_symmetry.space_group_name_H-M   'P 1'
#
loop_
_entity.id
_entity.type
_entity.pdbx_description
1 polymer ?
#
loop_
_entity_poly.entity_id
_entity_poly.type
_entity_poly.pdbx_seq_one_letter_code
_entity_poly.pdbx_strand_id
1 'polypeptide(L)'
;MMPIAIQLSQTPGPDCPIFLPSDSEWDWLLAKTWVRYAEFYCHEAISHLLETHLIAEAFCLAMIRQLPMCHPLYKLLVPHTRYTIQINSIGRALLLNEGGLSARGMSLGLEGFAEVMVRALSETTYDSLYLPNDFVERGVQDLPGYYYRDDSLAVWDALERYVTEIITYYYPCDAAVAGDPELQSWVQEIFKECLLGRESSGFPQCLRTVPELIRYVTIVIYTCSAKHAAVNTGQLEYTAWMPNFPSSMRNPPMQAKGLTTLETFMDTLPDVKTTCITLLVLWTLSREPDDKRPLGHFPDIHFVEEAPRRSMETLRRRLAQISHNIRQRNKGLPIPYYYLDPVLIENSISI
;
A
#
# COMPACT_ATOMS: atom_id res chain seq x y z
N MET A 1 2.13 11.80 19.47
CA MET A 1 3.51 11.28 19.43
C MET A 1 4.44 12.41 19.03
N MET A 2 5.64 12.51 19.61
CA MET A 2 6.62 13.57 19.29
C MET A 2 8.00 12.96 19.06
N PRO A 3 8.76 13.38 18.02
CA PRO A 3 10.12 12.90 17.80
C PRO A 3 11.08 13.46 18.85
N ILE A 4 11.94 12.61 19.42
CA ILE A 4 12.88 12.97 20.51
C ILE A 4 14.35 12.90 20.12
N ALA A 5 14.69 12.16 19.06
CA ALA A 5 16.05 12.00 18.56
C ALA A 5 16.04 11.54 17.09
N ILE A 6 17.02 11.96 16.31
CA ILE A 6 17.22 11.53 14.92
C ILE A 6 18.71 11.28 14.68
N GLN A 7 19.05 10.10 14.18
CA GLN A 7 20.38 9.77 13.66
C GLN A 7 20.25 9.50 12.16
N LEU A 8 21.06 10.18 11.32
CA LEU A 8 20.88 10.16 9.86
C LEU A 8 21.63 9.04 9.14
N SER A 9 22.34 8.18 9.87
CA SER A 9 23.00 6.98 9.36
C SER A 9 22.84 5.82 10.34
N GLN A 10 22.98 4.59 9.85
CA GLN A 10 22.95 3.39 10.67
C GLN A 10 24.20 3.25 11.56
N THR A 11 25.35 3.69 11.06
CA THR A 11 26.63 3.58 11.79
C THR A 11 26.86 4.81 12.67
N PRO A 12 26.87 4.67 14.01
CA PRO A 12 27.13 5.79 14.90
C PRO A 12 28.59 6.25 14.80
N GLY A 13 28.85 7.54 15.07
CA GLY A 13 30.19 8.09 15.05
C GLY A 13 30.23 9.61 15.24
N PRO A 14 31.43 10.21 15.34
CA PRO A 14 31.58 11.66 15.48
C PRO A 14 30.98 12.44 14.29
N ASP A 15 31.01 11.85 13.09
CA ASP A 15 30.44 12.43 11.86
C ASP A 15 28.96 12.04 11.64
N CYS A 16 28.33 11.39 12.61
CA CYS A 16 26.91 11.05 12.60
C CYS A 16 26.26 11.44 13.95
N PRO A 17 26.11 12.75 14.22
CA PRO A 17 25.53 13.21 15.47
C PRO A 17 24.07 12.80 15.59
N ILE A 18 23.63 12.56 16.83
CA ILE A 18 22.22 12.41 17.17
C ILE A 18 21.62 13.79 17.35
N PHE A 19 20.76 14.19 16.43
CA PHE A 19 20.02 15.45 16.48
C PHE A 19 18.85 15.35 17.45
N LEU A 20 18.63 16.40 18.22
CA LEU A 20 17.61 16.49 19.26
C LEU A 20 16.71 17.73 19.04
N PRO A 21 15.47 17.73 19.56
CA PRO A 21 14.61 18.92 19.54
C PRO A 21 15.20 20.17 20.22
N SER A 22 16.22 20.00 21.05
CA SER A 22 16.93 21.07 21.76
C SER A 22 18.11 21.66 20.97
N ASP A 23 18.47 21.07 19.83
CA ASP A 23 19.50 21.63 18.95
C ASP A 23 18.99 22.90 18.25
N SER A 24 19.84 23.54 17.44
CA SER A 24 19.43 24.73 16.71
C SER A 24 18.20 24.45 15.81
N GLU A 25 17.38 25.47 15.60
CA GLU A 25 16.15 25.37 14.80
C GLU A 25 16.40 24.69 13.44
N TRP A 26 17.46 25.12 12.75
CA TRP A 26 17.80 24.63 11.42
C TRP A 26 18.40 23.23 11.42
N ASP A 27 19.24 22.87 12.41
CA ASP A 27 19.75 21.50 12.51
C ASP A 27 18.59 20.51 12.75
N TRP A 28 17.69 20.84 13.68
CA TRP A 28 16.56 19.97 14.00
C TRP A 28 15.57 19.89 12.84
N LEU A 29 15.33 21.00 12.13
CA LEU A 29 14.47 21.01 10.95
C LEU A 29 15.05 20.17 9.82
N LEU A 30 16.34 20.36 9.49
CA LEU A 30 16.98 19.59 8.41
C LEU A 30 17.07 18.10 8.76
N ALA A 31 17.31 17.74 10.03
CA ALA A 31 17.31 16.34 10.46
C ALA A 31 15.95 15.67 10.23
N LYS A 32 14.84 16.36 10.57
CA LYS A 32 13.48 15.88 10.27
C LYS A 32 13.23 15.79 8.77
N THR A 33 13.69 16.77 7.97
CA THR A 33 13.53 16.74 6.52
C THR A 33 14.24 15.55 5.88
N TRP A 34 15.42 15.15 6.37
CA TRP A 34 16.08 13.91 5.94
C TRP A 34 15.29 12.64 6.29
N VAL A 35 14.61 12.61 7.45
CA VAL A 35 13.70 11.50 7.77
C VAL A 35 12.51 11.49 6.82
N ARG A 36 11.95 12.66 6.46
CA ARG A 36 10.87 12.77 5.47
C ARG A 36 11.33 12.38 4.05
N TYR A 37 12.57 12.67 3.70
CA TYR A 37 13.21 12.19 2.47
C TYR A 37 13.32 10.66 2.45
N ALA A 38 13.78 10.04 3.54
CA ALA A 38 13.83 8.59 3.62
C ALA A 38 12.42 7.98 3.51
N GLU A 39 11.44 8.61 4.16
CA GLU A 39 10.05 8.18 4.09
C GLU A 39 9.46 8.26 2.68
N PHE A 40 9.88 9.22 1.84
CA PHE A 40 9.50 9.25 0.44
C PHE A 40 9.84 7.93 -0.27
N TYR A 41 11.03 7.37 -0.04
CA TYR A 41 11.43 6.12 -0.68
C TYR A 41 10.80 4.88 -0.03
N CYS A 42 10.66 4.86 1.30
CA CYS A 42 9.94 3.78 1.98
C CYS A 42 8.47 3.73 1.55
N HIS A 43 7.84 4.89 1.35
CA HIS A 43 6.47 4.98 0.88
C HIS A 43 6.38 4.61 -0.61
N GLU A 44 7.04 5.34 -1.51
CA GLU A 44 6.81 5.20 -2.96
C GLU A 44 7.33 3.88 -3.51
N ALA A 45 8.50 3.43 -3.07
CA ALA A 45 9.09 2.19 -3.59
C ALA A 45 8.45 0.96 -2.94
N ILE A 46 8.29 0.98 -1.62
CA ILE A 46 7.88 -0.22 -0.86
C ILE A 46 6.36 -0.22 -0.66
N SER A 47 5.85 0.71 0.13
CA SER A 47 4.44 0.69 0.58
C SER A 47 3.45 0.85 -0.57
N HIS A 48 3.82 1.63 -1.58
CA HIS A 48 3.01 1.95 -2.76
C HIS A 48 3.33 1.01 -3.92
N LEU A 49 4.48 1.14 -4.58
CA LEU A 49 4.73 0.37 -5.81
C LEU A 49 4.85 -1.14 -5.57
N LEU A 50 5.75 -1.59 -4.68
CA LEU A 50 5.96 -3.01 -4.45
C LEU A 50 4.75 -3.67 -3.79
N GLU A 51 4.35 -3.16 -2.63
CA GLU A 51 3.40 -3.84 -1.75
C GLU A 51 1.94 -3.71 -2.17
N THR A 52 1.61 -2.82 -3.10
CA THR A 52 0.28 -2.77 -3.71
C THR A 52 0.36 -3.09 -5.20
N HIS A 53 0.94 -2.23 -6.02
CA HIS A 53 0.86 -2.38 -7.49
C HIS A 53 1.44 -3.70 -7.99
N LEU A 54 2.70 -4.03 -7.64
CA LEU A 54 3.39 -5.20 -8.21
C LEU A 54 2.82 -6.52 -7.66
N ILE A 55 2.56 -6.58 -6.36
CA ILE A 55 1.90 -7.75 -5.74
C ILE A 55 0.49 -7.96 -6.31
N ALA A 56 -0.32 -6.90 -6.43
CA ALA A 56 -1.68 -7.00 -6.98
C ALA A 56 -1.68 -7.40 -8.47
N GLU A 57 -0.72 -6.93 -9.26
CA GLU A 57 -0.57 -7.34 -10.65
C GLU A 57 -0.26 -8.84 -10.76
N ALA A 58 0.58 -9.37 -9.87
CA ALA A 58 0.86 -10.80 -9.86
C ALA A 58 -0.37 -11.63 -9.46
N PHE A 59 -1.14 -11.18 -8.46
CA PHE A 59 -2.44 -11.80 -8.13
C PHE A 59 -3.40 -11.80 -9.33
N CYS A 60 -3.46 -10.68 -10.06
CA CYS A 60 -4.29 -10.51 -11.24
C CYS A 60 -3.87 -11.44 -12.39
N LEU A 61 -2.58 -11.47 -12.73
CA LEU A 61 -2.05 -12.31 -13.81
C LEU A 61 -2.31 -13.80 -13.53
N ALA A 62 -2.01 -14.26 -12.31
CA ALA A 62 -2.27 -15.64 -11.91
C ALA A 62 -3.78 -15.96 -11.95
N MET A 63 -4.64 -15.04 -11.49
CA MET A 63 -6.09 -15.21 -11.54
C MET A 63 -6.59 -15.40 -12.98
N ILE A 64 -6.15 -14.54 -13.91
CA ILE A 64 -6.55 -14.61 -15.32
C ILE A 64 -6.05 -15.90 -16.01
N ARG A 65 -4.87 -16.40 -15.62
CA ARG A 65 -4.24 -17.57 -16.23
C ARG A 65 -4.75 -18.90 -15.67
N GLN A 66 -5.10 -18.94 -14.39
CA GLN A 66 -5.35 -20.19 -13.67
C GLN A 66 -6.82 -20.41 -13.30
N LEU A 67 -7.64 -19.35 -13.21
CA LEU A 67 -9.04 -19.47 -12.81
C LEU A 67 -9.97 -19.18 -14.00
N PRO A 68 -10.80 -20.13 -14.45
CA PRO A 68 -11.75 -19.88 -15.53
C PRO A 68 -12.87 -18.93 -15.08
N MET A 69 -13.52 -18.25 -16.02
CA MET A 69 -14.55 -17.24 -15.73
C MET A 69 -15.75 -17.75 -14.91
N CYS A 70 -16.01 -19.06 -14.94
CA CYS A 70 -17.07 -19.69 -14.16
C CYS A 70 -16.64 -19.98 -12.71
N HIS A 71 -15.34 -19.99 -12.40
CA HIS A 71 -14.82 -20.29 -11.08
C HIS A 71 -15.25 -19.24 -10.04
N PRO A 72 -15.70 -19.64 -8.84
CA PRO A 72 -16.18 -18.68 -7.83
C PRO A 72 -15.10 -17.66 -7.42
N LEU A 73 -13.83 -18.07 -7.34
CA LEU A 73 -12.73 -17.12 -7.05
C LEU A 73 -12.49 -16.14 -8.19
N TYR A 74 -12.64 -16.53 -9.47
CA TYR A 74 -12.57 -15.58 -10.58
C TYR A 74 -13.65 -14.51 -10.44
N LYS A 75 -14.90 -14.95 -10.22
CA LYS A 75 -16.06 -14.06 -10.05
C LYS A 75 -15.90 -13.11 -8.86
N LEU A 76 -15.29 -13.59 -7.77
CA LEU A 76 -15.01 -12.81 -6.58
C LEU A 76 -13.88 -11.79 -6.79
N LEU A 77 -12.80 -12.18 -7.47
CA LEU A 77 -11.58 -11.39 -7.56
C LEU A 77 -11.56 -10.43 -8.77
N VAL A 78 -12.26 -10.74 -9.86
CA VAL A 78 -12.21 -9.92 -11.09
C VAL A 78 -12.59 -8.44 -10.89
N PRO A 79 -13.54 -8.05 -9.99
CA PRO A 79 -13.80 -6.63 -9.73
C PRO A 79 -12.61 -5.93 -9.04
N HIS A 80 -11.76 -6.68 -8.35
CA HIS A 80 -10.61 -6.20 -7.58
C HIS A 80 -9.30 -6.16 -8.38
N THR A 81 -9.33 -6.54 -9.66
CA THR A 81 -8.15 -6.55 -10.52
C THR A 81 -8.30 -5.67 -11.75
N ARG A 82 -9.39 -4.91 -11.82
CA ARG A 82 -9.70 -4.02 -12.95
C ARG A 82 -8.59 -2.98 -13.12
N TYR A 83 -8.09 -2.86 -14.35
CA TYR A 83 -7.03 -1.92 -14.76
C TYR A 83 -5.65 -2.08 -14.12
N THR A 84 -5.45 -2.98 -13.16
CA THR A 84 -4.16 -3.13 -12.46
C THR A 84 -2.99 -3.43 -13.41
N ILE A 85 -3.16 -4.37 -14.36
CA ILE A 85 -2.12 -4.65 -15.37
C ILE A 85 -1.89 -3.43 -16.29
N GLN A 86 -2.97 -2.73 -16.64
CA GLN A 86 -2.89 -1.56 -17.54
C GLN A 86 -2.11 -0.43 -16.87
N ILE A 87 -2.45 -0.06 -15.65
CA ILE A 87 -1.78 1.05 -14.95
C ILE A 87 -0.32 0.72 -14.65
N ASN A 88 -0.01 -0.52 -14.25
CA ASN A 88 1.38 -0.92 -14.05
C ASN A 88 2.19 -0.91 -15.34
N SER A 89 1.56 -1.27 -16.48
CA SER A 89 2.21 -1.18 -17.79
C SER A 89 2.50 0.27 -18.19
N ILE A 90 1.58 1.20 -17.89
CA ILE A 90 1.79 2.65 -18.08
C ILE A 90 2.91 3.15 -17.15
N GLY A 91 2.90 2.75 -15.88
CA GLY A 91 3.93 3.09 -14.90
C GLY A 91 5.32 2.65 -15.36
N ARG A 92 5.46 1.42 -15.86
CA ARG A 92 6.72 0.93 -16.47
C ARG A 92 7.14 1.75 -17.68
N ALA A 93 6.20 2.16 -18.52
CA ALA A 93 6.50 2.88 -19.76
C ALA A 93 6.86 4.36 -19.57
N LEU A 94 6.33 5.02 -18.53
CA LEU A 94 6.45 6.47 -18.34
C LEU A 94 7.20 6.90 -17.07
N LEU A 95 7.10 6.12 -15.99
CA LEU A 95 7.72 6.42 -14.70
C LEU A 95 9.07 5.73 -14.57
N LEU A 96 9.07 4.41 -14.77
CA LEU A 96 10.20 3.51 -14.47
C LEU A 96 11.07 3.17 -15.68
N ASN A 97 10.85 3.83 -16.82
CA ASN A 97 11.70 3.66 -18.00
C ASN A 97 12.98 4.49 -17.91
N GLU A 98 13.98 4.16 -18.74
CA GLU A 98 15.20 4.95 -18.86
C GLU A 98 14.87 6.39 -19.27
N GLY A 99 15.35 7.37 -18.50
CA GLY A 99 15.01 8.78 -18.69
C GLY A 99 13.56 9.16 -18.32
N GLY A 100 12.82 8.25 -17.70
CA GLY A 100 11.44 8.43 -17.21
C GLY A 100 11.30 9.50 -16.14
N LEU A 101 10.08 9.65 -15.60
CA LEU A 101 9.80 10.67 -14.59
C LEU A 101 10.52 10.38 -13.26
N SER A 102 10.63 9.12 -12.83
CA SER A 102 11.35 8.77 -11.60
C SER A 102 12.84 9.10 -11.70
N ALA A 103 13.48 8.77 -12.83
CA ALA A 103 14.89 9.09 -13.08
C ALA A 103 15.19 10.60 -13.08
N ARG A 104 14.20 11.45 -13.37
CA ARG A 104 14.33 12.91 -13.41
C ARG A 104 13.87 13.62 -12.13
N GLY A 105 13.05 12.96 -11.33
CA GLY A 105 12.41 13.51 -10.13
C GLY A 105 12.96 12.98 -8.80
N MET A 106 13.75 11.90 -8.81
CA MET A 106 14.20 11.21 -7.61
C MET A 106 15.73 11.10 -7.59
N SER A 107 16.35 11.38 -6.44
CA SER A 107 17.81 11.32 -6.25
C SER A 107 18.41 9.90 -6.29
N LEU A 108 17.66 8.84 -5.95
CA LEU A 108 18.15 7.46 -6.08
C LEU A 108 18.16 6.97 -7.54
N GLY A 109 17.55 7.71 -8.46
CA GLY A 109 17.37 7.26 -9.84
C GLY A 109 16.59 5.95 -9.93
N LEU A 110 16.59 5.34 -11.13
CA LEU A 110 15.87 4.09 -11.35
C LEU A 110 16.51 2.90 -10.62
N GLU A 111 17.84 2.79 -10.67
CA GLU A 111 18.58 1.67 -10.08
C GLU A 111 18.45 1.63 -8.56
N GLY A 112 18.64 2.76 -7.88
CA GLY A 112 18.50 2.82 -6.42
C GLY A 112 17.06 2.59 -5.97
N PHE A 113 16.07 3.09 -6.72
CA PHE A 113 14.65 2.83 -6.44
C PHE A 113 14.31 1.34 -6.59
N ALA A 114 14.83 0.69 -7.64
CA ALA A 114 14.69 -0.75 -7.82
C ALA A 114 15.38 -1.56 -6.72
N GLU A 115 16.58 -1.16 -6.28
CA GLU A 115 17.29 -1.86 -5.22
C GLU A 115 16.58 -1.78 -3.87
N VAL A 116 15.95 -0.66 -3.53
CA VAL A 116 15.08 -0.55 -2.35
C VAL A 116 13.95 -1.59 -2.40
N MET A 117 13.28 -1.73 -3.55
CA MET A 117 12.24 -2.74 -3.72
C MET A 117 12.78 -4.17 -3.63
N VAL A 118 13.93 -4.47 -4.24
CA VAL A 118 14.54 -5.81 -4.18
C VAL A 118 14.86 -6.21 -2.74
N ARG A 119 15.40 -5.28 -1.94
CA ARG A 119 15.68 -5.52 -0.52
C ARG A 119 14.39 -5.74 0.26
N ALA A 120 13.39 -4.90 0.07
CA ALA A 120 12.09 -5.07 0.72
C ALA A 120 11.42 -6.40 0.36
N LEU A 121 11.42 -6.77 -0.93
CA LEU A 121 10.88 -8.05 -1.40
C LEU A 121 11.60 -9.24 -0.76
N SER A 122 12.90 -9.12 -0.48
CA SER A 122 13.68 -10.16 0.20
C SER A 122 13.32 -10.36 1.68
N GLU A 123 12.57 -9.43 2.26
CA GLU A 123 12.11 -9.44 3.65
C GLU A 123 10.59 -9.62 3.80
N THR A 124 9.80 -9.37 2.74
CA THR A 124 8.34 -9.56 2.76
C THR A 124 7.96 -10.97 3.20
N THR A 125 6.91 -11.10 4.02
CA THR A 125 6.38 -12.41 4.41
C THR A 125 4.88 -12.49 4.17
N TYR A 126 4.33 -13.70 4.18
CA TYR A 126 2.88 -13.88 4.11
C TYR A 126 2.16 -13.30 5.33
N ASP A 127 2.81 -13.34 6.50
CA ASP A 127 2.30 -12.73 7.73
C ASP A 127 2.34 -11.20 7.65
N SER A 128 3.33 -10.59 7.00
CA SER A 128 3.38 -9.13 6.82
C SER A 128 2.26 -8.57 5.94
N LEU A 129 1.58 -9.41 5.16
CA LEU A 129 0.38 -9.03 4.40
C LEU A 129 -0.93 -9.25 5.18
N TYR A 130 -0.88 -9.94 6.31
CA TYR A 130 -2.04 -10.18 7.17
C TYR A 130 -2.20 -9.05 8.19
N LEU A 131 -3.02 -8.06 7.81
CA LEU A 131 -3.22 -6.82 8.57
C LEU A 131 -3.51 -7.03 10.08
N PRO A 132 -4.34 -8.01 10.52
CA PRO A 132 -4.64 -8.14 11.95
C PRO A 132 -3.40 -8.38 12.83
N ASN A 133 -2.36 -9.02 12.29
CA ASN A 133 -1.11 -9.24 13.02
C ASN A 133 -0.17 -8.03 12.98
N ASP A 134 -0.18 -7.26 11.89
CA ASP A 134 0.76 -6.15 11.65
C ASP A 134 0.84 -5.16 12.82
N PHE A 135 -0.29 -4.71 13.36
CA PHE A 135 -0.30 -3.74 14.45
C PHE A 135 0.17 -4.32 15.79
N VAL A 136 -0.03 -5.62 16.00
CA VAL A 136 0.43 -6.36 17.19
C VAL A 136 1.95 -6.52 17.12
N GLU A 137 2.46 -7.01 15.99
CA GLU A 137 3.89 -7.28 15.76
C GLU A 137 4.73 -6.00 15.83
N ARG A 138 4.20 -4.89 15.31
CA ARG A 138 4.84 -3.56 15.43
C ARG A 138 4.68 -2.91 16.82
N GLY A 139 3.89 -3.50 17.72
CA GLY A 139 3.66 -2.96 19.06
C GLY A 139 2.84 -1.66 19.10
N VAL A 140 1.98 -1.44 18.11
CA VAL A 140 1.19 -0.20 17.92
C VAL A 140 -0.32 -0.43 17.96
N GLN A 141 -0.76 -1.63 18.35
CA GLN A 141 -2.18 -2.00 18.47
C GLN A 141 -2.99 -1.09 19.41
N ASP A 142 -2.35 -0.55 20.46
CA ASP A 142 -3.00 0.25 21.50
C ASP A 142 -2.67 1.76 21.38
N LEU A 143 -1.94 2.17 20.33
CA LEU A 143 -1.55 3.56 20.12
C LEU A 143 -2.79 4.46 19.93
N PRO A 144 -3.02 5.49 20.76
CA PRO A 144 -4.17 6.37 20.61
C PRO A 144 -4.03 7.28 19.38
N GLY A 145 -5.15 7.56 18.72
CA GLY A 145 -5.19 8.44 17.55
C GLY A 145 -4.56 7.84 16.28
N TYR A 146 -4.36 6.53 16.23
CA TYR A 146 -3.82 5.85 15.05
C TYR A 146 -4.94 5.48 14.06
N TYR A 147 -5.48 6.49 13.39
CA TYR A 147 -6.70 6.33 12.58
C TYR A 147 -6.55 5.37 11.39
N TYR A 148 -5.36 5.26 10.80
CA TYR A 148 -5.06 4.22 9.80
C TYR A 148 -5.37 2.83 10.36
N ARG A 149 -4.89 2.50 11.57
CA ARG A 149 -5.18 1.21 12.21
C ARG A 149 -6.67 0.98 12.38
N ASP A 150 -7.34 1.93 13.02
CA ASP A 150 -8.74 1.77 13.41
C ASP A 150 -9.62 1.55 12.17
N ASP A 151 -9.40 2.34 11.12
CA ASP A 151 -10.16 2.27 9.88
C ASP A 151 -9.77 1.02 9.07
N SER A 152 -8.48 0.67 8.99
CA SER A 152 -7.99 -0.53 8.30
C SER A 152 -8.57 -1.81 8.89
N LEU A 153 -8.58 -1.94 10.22
CA LEU A 153 -9.14 -3.11 10.90
C LEU A 153 -10.66 -3.23 10.67
N ALA A 154 -11.38 -2.11 10.65
CA ALA A 154 -12.82 -2.11 10.36
C ALA A 154 -13.12 -2.56 8.92
N VAL A 155 -12.36 -2.06 7.94
CA VAL A 155 -12.50 -2.47 6.53
C VAL A 155 -12.07 -3.93 6.35
N TRP A 156 -10.99 -4.37 7.01
CA TRP A 156 -10.54 -5.76 7.00
C TRP A 156 -11.63 -6.71 7.51
N ASP A 157 -12.20 -6.47 8.69
CA ASP A 157 -13.27 -7.31 9.24
C ASP A 157 -14.47 -7.40 8.29
N ALA A 158 -14.86 -6.28 7.66
CA ALA A 158 -15.95 -6.28 6.69
C ALA A 158 -15.65 -7.15 5.46
N LEU A 159 -14.42 -7.08 4.94
CA LEU A 159 -13.95 -7.89 3.80
C LEU A 159 -13.81 -9.37 4.18
N GLU A 160 -13.17 -9.68 5.32
CA GLU A 160 -12.96 -11.05 5.78
C GLU A 160 -14.28 -11.79 6.00
N ARG A 161 -15.28 -11.11 6.57
CA ARG A 161 -16.64 -11.68 6.70
C ARG A 161 -17.29 -11.91 5.34
N TYR A 162 -17.16 -10.96 4.42
CA TYR A 162 -17.70 -11.13 3.06
C TYR A 162 -17.06 -12.32 2.35
N VAL A 163 -15.73 -12.42 2.39
CA VAL A 163 -14.97 -13.55 1.85
C VAL A 163 -15.39 -14.84 2.53
N THR A 164 -15.51 -14.87 3.86
CA THR A 164 -15.97 -16.05 4.60
C THR A 164 -17.33 -16.54 4.11
N GLU A 165 -18.30 -15.63 3.95
CA GLU A 165 -19.64 -15.97 3.47
C GLU A 165 -19.60 -16.55 2.04
N ILE A 166 -18.76 -16.02 1.14
CA ILE A 166 -18.61 -16.54 -0.23
C ILE A 166 -17.88 -17.88 -0.24
N ILE A 167 -16.73 -17.98 0.44
CA ILE A 167 -15.89 -19.18 0.42
C ILE A 167 -16.62 -20.36 1.04
N THR A 168 -17.28 -20.19 2.19
CA THR A 168 -18.02 -21.28 2.85
C THR A 168 -19.24 -21.74 2.06
N TYR A 169 -19.79 -20.90 1.17
CA TYR A 169 -20.86 -21.29 0.26
C TYR A 169 -20.37 -22.23 -0.86
N TYR A 170 -19.21 -21.96 -1.45
CA TYR A 170 -18.66 -22.77 -2.56
C TYR A 170 -17.75 -23.92 -2.10
N TYR A 171 -17.08 -23.79 -0.96
CA TYR A 171 -16.17 -24.76 -0.37
C TYR A 171 -16.70 -25.23 1.00
N PRO A 172 -17.54 -26.29 1.03
CA PRO A 172 -18.20 -26.71 2.28
C PRO A 172 -17.26 -27.40 3.28
N CYS A 173 -16.05 -27.79 2.86
CA CYS A 173 -15.05 -28.42 3.72
C CYS A 173 -13.64 -28.29 3.15
N ASP A 174 -12.64 -28.59 3.98
CA ASP A 174 -11.22 -28.55 3.61
C ASP A 174 -10.87 -29.46 2.41
N ALA A 175 -11.53 -30.61 2.31
CA ALA A 175 -11.34 -31.51 1.17
C ALA A 175 -11.73 -30.87 -0.17
N ALA A 176 -12.72 -29.97 -0.20
CA ALA A 176 -13.08 -29.23 -1.40
C ALA A 176 -11.98 -28.22 -1.80
N VAL A 177 -11.33 -27.58 -0.83
CA VAL A 177 -10.21 -26.66 -1.06
C VAL A 177 -8.98 -27.43 -1.56
N ALA A 178 -8.60 -28.49 -0.83
CA ALA A 178 -7.44 -29.30 -1.19
C ALA A 178 -7.60 -30.03 -2.53
N GLY A 179 -8.84 -30.36 -2.91
CA GLY A 179 -9.19 -31.07 -4.14
C GLY A 179 -9.37 -30.19 -5.38
N ASP A 180 -9.27 -28.86 -5.27
CA ASP A 180 -9.47 -27.91 -6.37
C ASP A 180 -8.15 -27.64 -7.12
N PRO A 181 -7.93 -28.23 -8.31
CA PRO A 181 -6.65 -28.11 -9.01
C PRO A 181 -6.42 -26.71 -9.62
N GLU A 182 -7.48 -25.96 -9.91
CA GLU A 182 -7.41 -24.61 -10.48
C GLU A 182 -6.95 -23.63 -9.39
N LEU A 183 -7.54 -23.75 -8.19
CA LEU A 183 -7.07 -23.05 -6.99
C LEU A 183 -5.60 -23.36 -6.67
N GLN A 184 -5.21 -24.65 -6.65
CA GLN A 184 -3.81 -24.98 -6.34
C GLN A 184 -2.84 -24.43 -7.39
N SER A 185 -3.22 -24.42 -8.67
CA SER A 185 -2.40 -23.84 -9.74
C SER A 185 -2.28 -22.32 -9.60
N TRP A 186 -3.36 -21.63 -9.21
CA TRP A 186 -3.36 -20.20 -8.92
C TRP A 186 -2.39 -19.83 -7.79
N VAL A 187 -2.49 -20.52 -6.65
CA VAL A 187 -1.62 -20.30 -5.48
C VAL A 187 -0.16 -20.60 -5.82
N GLN A 188 0.08 -21.69 -6.56
CA GLN A 188 1.43 -22.09 -6.94
C GLN A 188 2.07 -21.10 -7.93
N GLU A 189 1.32 -20.55 -8.89
CA GLU A 189 1.85 -19.54 -9.81
C GLU A 189 2.23 -18.26 -9.06
N ILE A 190 1.41 -17.79 -8.11
CA ILE A 190 1.76 -16.65 -7.26
C ILE A 190 3.05 -16.92 -6.49
N PHE A 191 3.17 -18.07 -5.81
CA PHE A 191 4.37 -18.41 -5.06
C PHE A 191 5.63 -18.43 -5.94
N LYS A 192 5.55 -19.05 -7.14
CA LYS A 192 6.70 -19.19 -8.04
C LYS A 192 7.08 -17.88 -8.72
N GLU A 193 6.12 -17.17 -9.29
CA GLU A 193 6.38 -16.02 -10.16
C GLU A 193 6.43 -14.70 -9.38
N CYS A 194 5.53 -14.48 -8.42
CA CYS A 194 5.50 -13.24 -7.64
C CYS A 194 6.56 -13.22 -6.53
N LEU A 195 6.69 -14.35 -5.85
CA LEU A 195 7.53 -14.50 -4.66
C LEU A 195 8.86 -15.21 -4.99
N LEU A 196 9.13 -15.43 -6.29
CA LEU A 196 10.35 -16.05 -6.81
C LEU A 196 10.64 -17.44 -6.22
N GLY A 197 9.59 -18.15 -5.81
CA GLY A 197 9.71 -19.44 -5.11
C GLY A 197 10.44 -19.33 -3.76
N ARG A 198 10.49 -18.15 -3.15
CA ARG A 198 11.24 -17.90 -1.91
C ARG A 198 10.52 -18.53 -0.72
N GLU A 199 10.99 -19.70 -0.29
CA GLU A 199 10.43 -20.43 0.87
C GLU A 199 10.44 -19.61 2.16
N SER A 200 11.46 -18.76 2.38
CA SER A 200 11.56 -17.91 3.56
C SER A 200 10.48 -16.83 3.66
N SER A 201 9.72 -16.59 2.60
CA SER A 201 8.57 -15.69 2.64
C SER A 201 7.37 -16.26 3.40
N GLY A 202 7.33 -17.58 3.63
CA GLY A 202 6.18 -18.24 4.26
C GLY A 202 4.90 -18.23 3.43
N PHE A 203 4.94 -17.79 2.16
CA PHE A 203 3.77 -17.87 1.27
C PHE A 203 3.36 -19.32 1.03
N PRO A 204 2.05 -19.61 1.03
CA PRO A 204 1.57 -20.96 0.79
C PRO A 204 1.88 -21.39 -0.65
N GLN A 205 2.43 -22.60 -0.80
CA GLN A 205 2.57 -23.26 -2.10
C GLN A 205 1.28 -23.99 -2.53
N CYS A 206 0.41 -24.26 -1.56
CA CYS A 206 -0.90 -24.87 -1.71
C CYS A 206 -1.78 -24.42 -0.54
N LEU A 207 -3.10 -24.48 -0.72
CA LEU A 207 -4.08 -24.23 0.35
C LEU A 207 -4.85 -25.52 0.58
N ARG A 208 -4.96 -25.94 1.84
CA ARG A 208 -5.59 -27.21 2.22
C ARG A 208 -6.89 -27.03 2.99
N THR A 209 -7.07 -25.87 3.61
CA THR A 209 -8.21 -25.65 4.49
C THR A 209 -9.02 -24.41 4.09
N VAL A 210 -10.30 -24.41 4.46
CA VAL A 210 -11.21 -23.28 4.26
C VAL A 210 -10.69 -22.00 4.94
N PRO A 211 -10.20 -22.03 6.20
CA PRO A 211 -9.61 -20.84 6.83
C PRO A 211 -8.38 -20.29 6.10
N GLU A 212 -7.50 -21.16 5.58
CA GLU A 212 -6.35 -20.72 4.77
C GLU A 212 -6.81 -19.98 3.52
N LEU A 213 -7.83 -20.49 2.82
CA LEU A 213 -8.39 -19.85 1.63
C LEU A 213 -9.04 -18.49 1.95
N ILE A 214 -9.81 -18.40 3.04
CA ILE A 214 -10.42 -17.15 3.48
C ILE A 214 -9.36 -16.08 3.75
N ARG A 215 -8.30 -16.43 4.50
CA ARG A 215 -7.19 -15.53 4.79
C ARG A 215 -6.51 -15.07 3.50
N TYR A 216 -6.19 -16.01 2.60
CA TYR A 216 -5.48 -15.71 1.36
C TYR A 216 -6.27 -14.75 0.47
N VAL A 217 -7.57 -15.02 0.27
CA VAL A 217 -8.44 -14.18 -0.56
C VAL A 217 -8.69 -12.81 0.07
N THR A 218 -8.78 -12.74 1.40
CA THR A 218 -8.93 -11.45 2.11
C THR A 218 -7.68 -10.59 1.95
N ILE A 219 -6.48 -11.17 2.04
CA ILE A 219 -5.22 -10.47 1.74
C ILE A 219 -5.24 -9.89 0.33
N VAL A 220 -5.63 -10.69 -0.67
CA VAL A 220 -5.69 -10.24 -2.07
C VAL A 220 -6.64 -9.05 -2.22
N ILE A 221 -7.88 -9.18 -1.74
CA ILE A 221 -8.90 -8.13 -1.89
C ILE A 221 -8.49 -6.86 -1.13
N TYR A 222 -8.00 -6.97 0.11
CA TYR A 222 -7.57 -5.82 0.90
C TYR A 222 -6.38 -5.10 0.26
N THR A 223 -5.40 -5.86 -0.26
CA THR A 223 -4.21 -5.31 -0.94
C THR A 223 -4.60 -4.51 -2.18
N CYS A 224 -5.49 -5.06 -3.01
CA CYS A 224 -5.95 -4.43 -4.24
C CYS A 224 -6.86 -3.21 -4.02
N SER A 225 -7.39 -3.02 -2.82
CA SER A 225 -8.37 -1.96 -2.51
C SER A 225 -7.89 -1.03 -1.41
N ALA A 226 -8.20 -1.37 -0.15
CA ALA A 226 -8.00 -0.53 1.01
C ALA A 226 -6.52 -0.19 1.27
N LYS A 227 -5.60 -1.15 1.10
CA LYS A 227 -4.16 -0.90 1.28
C LYS A 227 -3.69 0.18 0.28
N HIS A 228 -4.00 -0.01 -0.99
CA HIS A 228 -3.68 0.95 -2.04
C HIS A 228 -4.30 2.33 -1.77
N ALA A 229 -5.60 2.40 -1.45
CA ALA A 229 -6.26 3.67 -1.13
C ALA A 229 -5.56 4.42 0.02
N ALA A 230 -5.22 3.71 1.10
CA ALA A 230 -4.56 4.31 2.26
C ALA A 230 -3.20 4.94 1.95
N VAL A 231 -2.43 4.37 1.01
CA VAL A 231 -1.10 4.86 0.66
C VAL A 231 -1.09 5.78 -0.57
N ASN A 232 -2.11 5.72 -1.44
CA ASN A 232 -2.17 6.52 -2.67
C ASN A 232 -2.92 7.84 -2.47
N THR A 233 -4.08 7.85 -1.79
CA THR A 233 -5.00 9.00 -1.74
C THR A 233 -4.38 10.24 -1.10
N GLY A 234 -3.50 10.06 -0.11
CA GLY A 234 -2.87 11.17 0.62
C GLY A 234 -1.67 11.80 -0.08
N GLN A 235 -1.11 11.21 -1.14
CA GLN A 235 0.19 11.61 -1.69
C GLN A 235 0.29 13.10 -1.98
N LEU A 236 -0.72 13.69 -2.64
CA LEU A 236 -0.72 15.12 -2.94
C LEU A 236 -0.74 15.99 -1.68
N GLU A 237 -1.48 15.61 -0.63
CA GLU A 237 -1.55 16.40 0.61
C GLU A 237 -0.20 16.46 1.33
N TYR A 238 0.55 15.35 1.32
CA TYR A 238 1.88 15.29 1.91
C TYR A 238 2.94 16.00 1.04
N THR A 239 2.80 15.93 -0.29
CA THR A 239 3.79 16.43 -1.26
C THR A 239 3.60 17.89 -1.64
N ALA A 240 2.37 18.40 -1.62
CA ALA A 240 2.05 19.78 -2.03
C ALA A 240 2.94 20.81 -1.30
N TRP A 241 3.35 20.50 -0.08
CA TRP A 241 4.44 21.17 0.61
C TRP A 241 5.73 20.32 0.55
N MET A 242 6.54 20.54 -0.49
CA MET A 242 7.74 19.73 -0.77
C MET A 242 8.68 19.51 0.44
N PRO A 243 8.95 20.49 1.33
CA PRO A 243 9.81 20.24 2.50
C PRO A 243 9.31 19.15 3.46
N ASN A 244 8.02 18.78 3.39
CA ASN A 244 7.43 17.69 4.16
C ASN A 244 7.54 16.32 3.49
N PHE A 245 7.83 16.25 2.19
CA PHE A 245 7.96 14.98 1.46
C PHE A 245 8.91 15.13 0.25
N PRO A 246 10.20 15.44 0.49
CA PRO A 246 11.16 15.70 -0.58
C PRO A 246 11.60 14.40 -1.26
N SER A 247 11.52 14.36 -2.60
CA SER A 247 11.99 13.21 -3.40
C SER A 247 13.50 13.23 -3.69
N SER A 248 14.19 14.30 -3.31
CA SER A 248 15.61 14.52 -3.59
C SER A 248 16.24 15.39 -2.52
N MET A 249 17.54 15.26 -2.32
CA MET A 249 18.36 16.15 -1.50
C MET A 249 19.66 16.41 -2.26
N ARG A 250 20.02 17.68 -2.47
CA ARG A 250 21.17 18.10 -3.30
C ARG A 250 22.51 18.06 -2.57
N ASN A 251 22.49 18.10 -1.24
CA ASN A 251 23.68 18.05 -0.39
C ASN A 251 23.66 16.78 0.48
N PRO A 252 24.80 16.32 0.99
CA PRO A 252 24.85 15.18 1.89
C PRO A 252 24.21 15.48 3.27
N PRO A 253 23.87 14.44 4.07
CA PRO A 253 23.44 14.61 5.44
C PRO A 253 24.46 15.37 6.30
N MET A 254 23.97 16.08 7.31
CA MET A 254 24.80 16.86 8.24
C MET A 254 25.74 15.94 9.04
N GLN A 255 27.02 16.29 9.06
CA GLN A 255 28.06 15.56 9.81
C GLN A 255 28.40 16.19 11.17
N ALA A 256 27.93 17.42 11.43
CA ALA A 256 28.12 18.13 12.68
C ALA A 256 26.91 19.02 13.01
N LYS A 257 26.76 19.38 14.28
CA LYS A 257 25.72 20.30 14.76
C LYS A 257 26.19 21.76 14.68
N GLY A 258 25.25 22.69 14.63
CA GLY A 258 25.47 24.13 14.71
C GLY A 258 25.93 24.78 13.40
N LEU A 259 25.91 24.04 12.30
CA LEU A 259 26.37 24.52 10.98
C LEU A 259 25.22 24.83 10.02
N THR A 260 24.01 24.33 10.30
CA THR A 260 22.87 24.52 9.40
C THR A 260 22.29 25.92 9.53
N THR A 261 22.17 26.61 8.39
CA THR A 261 21.48 27.88 8.24
C THR A 261 20.28 27.72 7.29
N LEU A 262 19.40 28.73 7.24
CA LEU A 262 18.33 28.81 6.24
C LEU A 262 18.87 28.64 4.82
N GLU A 263 20.00 29.29 4.49
CA GLU A 263 20.62 29.20 3.16
C GLU A 263 21.03 27.77 2.84
N THR A 264 21.77 27.11 3.73
CA THR A 264 22.18 25.70 3.54
C THR A 264 20.99 24.73 3.51
N PHE A 265 19.91 25.02 4.24
CA PHE A 265 18.68 24.25 4.20
C PHE A 265 18.03 24.34 2.81
N MET A 266 17.86 25.57 2.30
CA MET A 266 17.31 25.82 0.96
C MET A 266 18.19 25.23 -0.15
N ASP A 267 19.50 25.29 0.02
CA ASP A 267 20.46 24.68 -0.91
C ASP A 267 20.43 23.14 -0.90
N THR A 268 19.99 22.53 0.20
CA THR A 268 19.89 21.08 0.33
C THR A 268 18.60 20.52 -0.28
N LEU A 269 17.50 21.28 -0.22
CA LEU A 269 16.22 20.87 -0.81
C LEU A 269 16.31 20.68 -2.34
N PRO A 270 15.42 19.88 -2.96
CA PRO A 270 15.34 19.74 -4.41
C PRO A 270 15.28 21.07 -5.15
N ASP A 271 15.81 21.12 -6.37
CA ASP A 271 15.60 22.27 -7.24
C ASP A 271 14.14 22.36 -7.71
N VAL A 272 13.81 23.50 -8.34
CA VAL A 272 12.45 23.79 -8.83
C VAL A 272 11.97 22.75 -9.84
N LYS A 273 12.85 22.29 -10.74
CA LYS A 273 12.48 21.35 -11.80
C LYS A 273 12.13 19.99 -11.19
N THR A 274 12.97 19.46 -10.31
CA THR A 274 12.71 18.21 -9.58
C THR A 274 11.41 18.30 -8.78
N THR A 275 11.22 19.42 -8.06
CA THR A 275 9.99 19.66 -7.29
C THR A 275 8.75 19.65 -8.18
N CYS A 276 8.76 20.36 -9.31
CA CYS A 276 7.64 20.41 -10.23
C CYS A 276 7.34 19.06 -10.88
N ILE A 277 8.36 18.26 -11.21
CA ILE A 277 8.18 16.90 -11.74
C ILE A 277 7.47 16.02 -10.71
N THR A 278 7.97 15.98 -9.47
CA THR A 278 7.37 15.16 -8.41
C THR A 278 5.94 15.61 -8.09
N LEU A 279 5.69 16.92 -8.01
CA LEU A 279 4.34 17.45 -7.81
C LEU A 279 3.39 17.05 -8.94
N LEU A 280 3.83 17.13 -10.20
CA LEU A 280 3.02 16.71 -11.34
C LEU A 280 2.67 15.22 -11.28
N VAL A 281 3.64 14.37 -10.95
CA VAL A 281 3.43 12.92 -10.81
C VAL A 281 2.43 12.66 -9.69
N LEU A 282 2.70 13.11 -8.47
CA LEU A 282 1.86 12.79 -7.31
C LEU A 282 0.48 13.47 -7.37
N TRP A 283 0.35 14.63 -8.03
CA TRP A 283 -0.95 15.19 -8.38
C TRP A 283 -1.73 14.28 -9.32
N THR A 284 -1.07 13.73 -10.35
CA THR A 284 -1.71 12.83 -11.32
C THR A 284 -2.16 11.53 -10.66
N LEU A 285 -1.31 10.92 -9.82
CA LEU A 285 -1.62 9.67 -9.11
C LEU A 285 -2.72 9.83 -8.05
N SER A 286 -2.91 11.06 -7.55
CA SER A 286 -3.97 11.36 -6.57
C SER A 286 -5.33 11.69 -7.22
N ARG A 287 -5.44 11.67 -8.56
CA ARG A 287 -6.71 11.98 -9.24
C ARG A 287 -7.67 10.80 -9.19
N GLU A 288 -8.91 11.08 -8.83
CA GLU A 288 -9.98 10.10 -8.99
C GLU A 288 -10.30 9.91 -10.48
N PRO A 289 -10.42 8.66 -10.97
CA PRO A 289 -10.85 8.39 -12.34
C PRO A 289 -12.33 8.72 -12.51
N ASP A 290 -12.73 9.18 -13.71
CA ASP A 290 -14.12 9.55 -14.01
C ASP A 290 -15.10 8.35 -13.88
N ASP A 291 -14.61 7.12 -14.01
CA ASP A 291 -15.37 5.87 -13.92
C ASP A 291 -15.17 5.11 -12.59
N LYS A 292 -14.93 5.87 -11.51
CA LYS A 292 -14.72 5.40 -10.14
C LYS A 292 -15.68 4.27 -9.73
N ARG A 293 -15.15 3.19 -9.15
CA ARG A 293 -15.92 2.06 -8.61
C ARG A 293 -15.57 1.85 -7.12
N PRO A 294 -16.30 2.52 -6.21
CA PRO A 294 -16.08 2.39 -4.78
C PRO A 294 -16.18 0.94 -4.29
N LEU A 295 -15.49 0.62 -3.20
CA LEU A 295 -15.42 -0.72 -2.64
C LEU A 295 -16.83 -1.28 -2.37
N GLY A 296 -17.11 -2.46 -2.90
CA GLY A 296 -18.42 -3.12 -2.79
C GLY A 296 -19.43 -2.71 -3.89
N HIS A 297 -19.12 -1.71 -4.71
CA HIS A 297 -19.90 -1.39 -5.92
C HIS A 297 -19.44 -2.26 -7.10
N PHE A 298 -20.22 -3.31 -7.36
CA PHE A 298 -19.94 -4.32 -8.39
C PHE A 298 -21.02 -4.26 -9.48
N PRO A 299 -20.87 -3.40 -10.51
CA PRO A 299 -21.89 -3.24 -11.55
C PRO A 299 -21.91 -4.41 -12.54
N ASP A 300 -20.77 -5.08 -12.74
CA ASP A 300 -20.65 -6.23 -13.62
C ASP A 300 -21.14 -7.50 -12.89
N ILE A 301 -22.15 -8.16 -13.46
CA ILE A 301 -22.83 -9.28 -12.81
C ILE A 301 -22.10 -10.59 -13.12
N HIS A 302 -21.23 -11.02 -12.18
CA HIS A 302 -20.55 -12.32 -12.25
C HIS A 302 -21.24 -13.40 -11.41
N PHE A 303 -21.72 -13.03 -10.23
CA PHE A 303 -22.57 -13.88 -9.39
C PHE A 303 -24.04 -13.68 -9.72
N VAL A 304 -24.71 -14.76 -10.10
CA VAL A 304 -26.15 -14.77 -10.40
C VAL A 304 -26.95 -15.45 -9.29
N GLU A 305 -26.27 -16.25 -8.49
CA GLU A 305 -26.80 -16.99 -7.35
C GLU A 305 -27.25 -16.06 -6.22
N GLU A 306 -28.29 -16.46 -5.49
CA GLU A 306 -28.91 -15.62 -4.48
C GLU A 306 -28.00 -15.39 -3.26
N ALA A 307 -27.33 -16.43 -2.77
CA ALA A 307 -26.48 -16.34 -1.58
C ALA A 307 -25.31 -15.34 -1.75
N PRO A 308 -24.46 -15.43 -2.80
CA PRO A 308 -23.44 -14.42 -3.06
C PRO A 308 -23.99 -12.99 -3.20
N ARG A 309 -25.15 -12.81 -3.85
CA ARG A 309 -25.78 -11.48 -3.99
C ARG A 309 -26.19 -10.90 -2.64
N ARG A 310 -26.75 -11.72 -1.74
CA ARG A 310 -27.07 -11.29 -0.36
C ARG A 310 -25.80 -10.94 0.43
N SER A 311 -24.70 -11.67 0.25
CA SER A 311 -23.41 -11.35 0.86
C SER A 311 -22.84 -10.03 0.35
N MET A 312 -22.93 -9.76 -0.96
CA MET A 312 -22.54 -8.45 -1.54
C MET A 312 -23.37 -7.29 -0.96
N GLU A 313 -24.68 -7.48 -0.76
CA GLU A 313 -25.54 -6.47 -0.13
C GLU A 313 -25.19 -6.26 1.35
N THR A 314 -24.83 -7.34 2.06
CA THR A 314 -24.38 -7.27 3.45
C THR A 314 -23.05 -6.54 3.57
N LEU A 315 -22.08 -6.80 2.67
CA LEU A 315 -20.83 -6.05 2.57
C LEU A 315 -21.11 -4.55 2.40
N ARG A 316 -21.96 -4.16 1.44
CA ARG A 316 -22.30 -2.75 1.18
C ARG A 316 -22.86 -2.05 2.43
N ARG A 317 -23.73 -2.73 3.17
CA ARG A 317 -24.27 -2.19 4.44
C ARG A 317 -23.20 -2.01 5.50
N ARG A 318 -22.28 -2.97 5.66
CA ARG A 318 -21.14 -2.87 6.59
C ARG A 318 -20.23 -1.70 6.21
N LEU A 319 -19.86 -1.57 4.93
CA LEU A 319 -19.03 -0.47 4.43
C LEU A 319 -19.71 0.89 4.61
N ALA A 320 -21.02 1.00 4.38
CA ALA A 320 -21.76 2.23 4.62
C ALA A 320 -21.75 2.63 6.11
N GLN A 321 -21.82 1.66 7.03
CA GLN A 321 -21.72 1.92 8.46
C GLN A 321 -20.29 2.38 8.85
N ILE A 322 -19.25 1.77 8.28
CA ILE A 322 -17.85 2.17 8.49
C ILE A 322 -17.65 3.61 8.01
N SER A 323 -18.10 3.93 6.80
CA SER A 323 -18.08 5.30 6.26
C SER A 323 -18.77 6.31 7.18
N HIS A 324 -19.96 5.97 7.68
CA HIS A 324 -20.67 6.81 8.64
C HIS A 324 -19.83 7.08 9.89
N ASN A 325 -19.25 6.03 10.48
CA ASN A 325 -18.46 6.14 11.71
C ASN A 325 -17.20 7.00 11.49
N ILE A 326 -16.46 6.77 10.40
CA ILE A 326 -15.28 7.57 10.02
C ILE A 326 -15.65 9.04 9.89
N ARG A 327 -16.76 9.36 9.20
CA ARG A 327 -17.22 10.74 9.03
C ARG A 327 -17.65 11.40 10.33
N GLN A 328 -18.31 10.67 11.23
CA GLN A 328 -18.64 11.24 12.56
C GLN A 328 -17.38 11.50 13.37
N ARG A 329 -16.42 10.56 13.39
CA ARG A 329 -15.10 10.72 14.05
C ARG A 329 -14.38 11.95 13.51
N ASN A 330 -14.32 12.10 12.18
CA ASN A 330 -13.59 13.17 11.50
C ASN A 330 -14.14 14.58 11.77
N LYS A 331 -15.43 14.75 12.10
CA LYS A 331 -15.99 16.07 12.46
C LYS A 331 -15.32 16.68 13.71
N GLY A 332 -14.79 15.84 14.59
CA GLY A 332 -14.13 16.27 15.82
C GLY A 332 -12.61 16.43 15.70
N LEU A 333 -12.03 16.20 14.51
CA LEU A 333 -10.58 16.22 14.32
C LEU A 333 -10.11 17.52 13.66
N PRO A 334 -8.97 18.09 14.10
CA PRO A 334 -8.37 19.24 13.43
C PRO A 334 -7.85 18.88 12.03
N ILE A 335 -7.33 17.66 11.86
CA ILE A 335 -6.93 17.09 10.57
C ILE A 335 -7.68 15.76 10.45
N PRO A 336 -8.69 15.68 9.57
CA PRO A 336 -9.46 14.45 9.39
C PRO A 336 -8.63 13.38 8.66
N TYR A 337 -8.79 12.12 9.07
CA TYR A 337 -8.23 10.98 8.33
C TYR A 337 -9.34 10.30 7.56
N TYR A 338 -9.33 10.43 6.23
CA TYR A 338 -10.43 10.00 5.36
C TYR A 338 -10.00 9.01 4.27
N TYR A 339 -8.71 8.68 4.15
CA TYR A 339 -8.17 7.84 3.06
C TYR A 339 -8.79 6.43 3.03
N LEU A 340 -9.33 5.97 4.16
CA LEU A 340 -10.02 4.69 4.31
C LEU A 340 -11.54 4.83 4.49
N ASP A 341 -12.14 5.99 4.18
CA ASP A 341 -13.59 6.07 4.02
C ASP A 341 -13.99 5.17 2.83
N PRO A 342 -14.83 4.13 3.00
CA PRO A 342 -15.15 3.18 1.94
C PRO A 342 -15.70 3.77 0.63
N VAL A 343 -16.24 5.00 0.65
CA VAL A 343 -16.65 5.67 -0.61
C VAL A 343 -15.47 6.16 -1.46
N LEU A 344 -14.29 6.27 -0.85
CA LEU A 344 -13.05 6.73 -1.48
C LEU A 344 -12.14 5.57 -1.88
N ILE A 345 -12.34 4.40 -1.28
CA ILE A 345 -11.59 3.18 -1.61
C ILE A 345 -12.12 2.62 -2.93
N GLU A 346 -11.26 2.50 -3.94
CA GLU A 346 -11.57 1.76 -5.18
C GLU A 346 -11.61 0.26 -4.96
N ASN A 347 -12.37 -0.47 -5.79
CA ASN A 347 -12.32 -1.94 -5.76
C ASN A 347 -10.94 -2.49 -6.16
N SER A 348 -10.21 -1.81 -7.03
CA SER A 348 -8.93 -2.25 -7.60
C SER A 348 -7.92 -1.12 -7.71
N ILE A 349 -6.67 -1.48 -8.00
CA ILE A 349 -5.60 -0.52 -8.32
C ILE A 349 -5.75 -0.10 -9.78
N SER A 350 -6.08 1.17 -10.01
CA SER A 350 -6.44 1.71 -11.32
C SER A 350 -5.79 3.07 -11.66
N ILE A 351 -5.01 3.63 -10.74
CA ILE A 351 -4.23 4.86 -10.90
C ILE A 351 -2.83 4.66 -10.31
#